data_AF-A0A9D3VJA1-F1
#
_entry.id   AF-A0A9D3VJA1-F1
#
_cell.length_a   1.000
_cell.length_b   1.000
_cell.length_c   1.000
_cell.angle_alpha   90.00
_cell.angle_beta   90.00
_cell.angle_gamma   90.00
#
_symmetry.space_group_name_H-M   'P 1'
#
loop_
_entity.id
_entity.type
_entity.pdbx_description
1 polymer ?
#
loop_
_entity_poly.entity_id
_entity_poly.type
_entity_poly.pdbx_seq_one_letter_code
_entity_poly.pdbx_strand_id
1 'polypeptide(L)'
;MASEKEIKEIHENGMNILEDLTNNVQEIQEQVLEEILKSNAGTEYLSRFFPNGEADNQSFKTNVLPIISYEHIKPYIDRIASGETSSILLAYRIIQFLLSTGTSGGQPKLIPMTAESFEKRMSDLLLSDLVT
;
A
#
# COMPACT_ATOMS: atom_id res chain seq x y z
N MET A 1 -2.86 31.71 12.33
CA MET A 1 -1.62 31.11 12.85
C MET A 1 -2.03 30.25 14.03
N ALA A 2 -1.61 28.99 14.07
CA ALA A 2 -1.85 28.12 15.22
C ALA A 2 -1.18 28.73 16.45
N SER A 3 -1.81 28.58 17.61
CA SER A 3 -1.24 28.98 18.89
C SER A 3 -0.03 28.11 19.24
N GLU A 4 0.90 28.64 20.04
CA GLU A 4 2.05 27.87 20.53
C GLU A 4 1.63 26.58 21.24
N LYS A 5 0.47 26.60 21.90
CA LYS A 5 -0.13 25.42 22.55
C LYS A 5 -0.51 24.35 21.53
N GLU A 6 -1.18 24.73 20.44
CA GLU A 6 -1.58 23.80 19.38
C GLU A 6 -0.36 23.18 18.68
N ILE A 7 0.68 23.98 18.42
CA ILE A 7 1.94 23.48 17.82
C ILE A 7 2.59 22.44 18.73
N LYS A 8 2.64 22.71 20.05
CA LYS A 8 3.23 21.78 21.01
C LYS A 8 2.46 20.47 21.10
N GLU A 9 1.13 20.53 21.10
CA GLU A 9 0.27 19.34 21.12
C GLU A 9 0.45 18.48 19.86
N ILE A 10 0.53 19.11 18.68
CA ILE A 10 0.78 18.39 17.42
C ILE A 10 2.14 17.68 17.46
N HIS A 11 3.18 18.37 17.94
CA HIS A 11 4.52 17.77 18.06
C HIS A 11 4.55 16.60 19.05
N GLU A 12 3.96 16.75 20.24
CA GLU A 12 3.87 15.68 21.24
C GLU A 12 3.13 14.46 20.69
N ASN A 13 2.02 14.68 19.98
CA ASN A 13 1.27 13.61 19.33
C ASN A 13 2.09 12.90 18.22
N GLY A 14 2.78 13.67 17.38
CA GLY A 14 3.66 13.11 16.33
C GLY A 14 4.78 12.25 16.91
N MET A 15 5.42 12.69 17.99
CA MET A 15 6.46 11.92 18.68
C MET A 15 5.91 10.64 19.31
N ASN A 16 4.73 10.69 19.92
CA ASN A 16 4.10 9.49 20.48
C ASN A 16 3.75 8.47 19.39
N ILE A 17 3.28 8.92 18.23
CA ILE A 17 3.02 8.05 17.08
C ILE A 17 4.33 7.41 16.58
N LEU A 18 5.41 8.19 16.46
CA LEU A 18 6.70 7.66 16.01
C LEU A 18 7.26 6.60 16.97
N GLU A 19 7.18 6.85 18.28
CA GLU A 19 7.60 5.89 19.30
C GLU A 19 6.76 4.61 19.23
N ASP A 20 5.44 4.71 19.09
CA ASP A 20 4.57 3.54 18.96
C ASP A 20 4.90 2.72 17.71
N LEU A 21 5.00 3.38 16.54
CA LEU A 21 5.33 2.74 15.27
C LEU A 21 6.69 2.03 15.29
N THR A 22 7.68 2.58 16.01
CA THR A 22 9.06 2.05 16.03
C THR A 22 9.31 1.05 17.16
N ASN A 23 8.54 1.08 18.25
CA ASN A 23 8.63 0.09 19.32
C ASN A 23 7.76 -1.15 19.05
N ASN A 24 6.64 -1.01 18.33
CA ASN A 24 5.67 -2.10 18.06
C ASN A 24 5.72 -2.65 16.63
N VAL A 25 6.88 -2.53 15.96
CA VAL A 25 7.07 -2.82 14.52
C VAL A 25 6.54 -4.21 14.12
N GLN A 26 6.82 -5.25 14.90
CA GLN A 26 6.42 -6.60 14.53
C GLN A 26 4.89 -6.74 14.47
N GLU A 27 4.20 -6.36 15.54
CA GLU A 27 2.74 -6.45 15.62
C GLU A 27 2.08 -5.60 14.53
N ILE A 28 2.56 -4.37 14.34
CA ILE A 28 2.03 -3.45 13.33
C ILE A 28 2.22 -4.02 11.92
N GLN A 29 3.39 -4.57 11.59
CA GLN A 29 3.62 -5.17 10.27
C GLN A 29 2.79 -6.44 10.04
N GLU A 30 2.55 -7.24 11.09
CA GLU A 30 1.68 -8.40 11.02
C GLU A 30 0.21 -8.01 10.75
N GLN A 31 -0.28 -6.95 11.41
CA GLN A 31 -1.61 -6.40 11.19
C GLN A 31 -1.75 -5.82 9.77
N VAL A 32 -0.77 -5.03 9.32
CA VAL A 32 -0.75 -4.47 7.96
C VAL A 32 -0.82 -5.56 6.90
N LEU A 33 -0.05 -6.64 7.05
CA LEU A 33 -0.08 -7.76 6.10
C LEU A 33 -1.44 -8.47 6.14
N GLU A 34 -1.99 -8.73 7.32
CA GLU A 34 -3.30 -9.36 7.48
C GLU A 34 -4.41 -8.56 6.79
N GLU A 35 -4.44 -7.24 6.98
CA GLU A 35 -5.41 -6.34 6.35
C GLU A 35 -5.28 -6.33 4.83
N ILE A 36 -4.05 -6.31 4.29
CA ILE A 36 -3.79 -6.39 2.85
C ILE A 36 -4.31 -7.71 2.29
N LEU A 37 -3.98 -8.84 2.91
CA LEU A 37 -4.38 -10.16 2.43
C LEU A 37 -5.90 -10.33 2.50
N LYS A 38 -6.51 -9.98 3.63
CA LYS A 38 -7.96 -10.07 3.84
C LYS A 38 -8.74 -9.21 2.85
N SER A 39 -8.31 -7.97 2.64
CA SER A 39 -8.97 -7.06 1.70
C SER A 39 -8.87 -7.56 0.27
N ASN A 40 -7.73 -8.14 -0.12
CA ASN A 40 -7.44 -8.52 -1.50
C ASN A 40 -7.67 -10.01 -1.80
N ALA A 41 -8.16 -10.82 -0.85
CA ALA A 41 -8.28 -12.28 -1.00
C ALA A 41 -9.08 -12.70 -2.25
N GLY A 42 -10.09 -11.90 -2.63
CA GLY A 42 -10.93 -12.15 -3.81
C GLY A 42 -10.39 -11.59 -5.14
N THR A 43 -9.18 -11.01 -5.15
CA THR A 43 -8.60 -10.46 -6.39
C THR A 43 -8.13 -11.58 -7.31
N GLU A 44 -8.13 -11.33 -8.63
CA GLU A 44 -7.64 -12.32 -9.61
C GLU A 44 -6.21 -12.75 -9.32
N TYR A 45 -5.36 -11.82 -8.86
CA TYR A 45 -3.97 -12.10 -8.54
C TYR A 45 -3.82 -13.02 -7.33
N LEU A 46 -4.38 -12.65 -6.17
CA LEU A 46 -4.23 -13.48 -4.96
C LEU A 46 -4.96 -14.81 -5.07
N SER A 47 -6.10 -14.88 -5.78
CA SER A 47 -6.86 -16.13 -5.96
C SER A 47 -6.06 -17.22 -6.68
N ARG A 48 -5.05 -16.86 -7.49
CA ARG A 48 -4.13 -17.82 -8.15
C ARG A 48 -3.26 -18.58 -7.15
N PHE A 49 -3.00 -17.96 -6.01
CA PHE A 49 -2.13 -18.47 -4.95
C PHE A 49 -2.96 -19.05 -3.80
N PHE A 50 -4.11 -18.43 -3.50
CA PHE A 50 -5.03 -18.84 -2.44
C PHE A 50 -6.40 -19.20 -3.02
N PRO A 51 -6.55 -20.33 -3.73
CA PRO A 51 -7.80 -20.69 -4.41
C PRO A 51 -8.98 -20.92 -3.45
N ASN A 52 -8.70 -21.23 -2.18
CA ASN A 52 -9.72 -21.39 -1.14
C ASN A 52 -10.02 -20.09 -0.38
N GLY A 53 -9.37 -18.97 -0.73
CA GLY A 53 -9.55 -17.67 -0.06
C GLY A 53 -8.87 -17.54 1.30
N GLU A 54 -8.17 -18.58 1.77
CA GLU A 54 -7.41 -18.57 3.02
C GLU A 54 -6.01 -17.97 2.78
N ALA A 55 -5.95 -16.64 2.67
CA ALA A 55 -4.71 -15.89 2.65
C ALA A 55 -4.46 -15.31 4.06
N ASP A 56 -3.50 -15.89 4.78
CA ASP A 56 -3.09 -15.46 6.12
C ASP A 56 -1.57 -15.24 6.20
N ASN A 57 -1.10 -14.68 7.33
CA ASN A 57 0.31 -14.35 7.50
C ASN A 57 1.24 -15.58 7.41
N GLN A 58 0.77 -16.77 7.79
CA GLN A 58 1.58 -17.99 7.75
C GLN A 58 1.68 -18.56 6.34
N SER A 59 0.56 -18.65 5.64
CA SER A 59 0.48 -19.11 4.24
C SER A 59 1.20 -18.16 3.29
N PHE A 60 1.19 -16.85 3.56
CA PHE A 60 2.03 -15.87 2.85
C PHE A 60 3.53 -16.17 3.01
N LYS A 61 3.99 -16.45 4.24
CA LYS A 61 5.41 -16.71 4.56
C LYS A 61 5.92 -18.08 4.08
N THR A 62 5.05 -19.08 3.98
CA THR A 62 5.43 -20.48 3.70
C THR A 62 5.59 -20.82 2.21
N ASN A 63 5.76 -19.82 1.34
CA ASN A 63 6.09 -19.90 -0.09
C ASN A 63 4.92 -20.06 -1.08
N VAL A 64 3.70 -19.64 -0.75
CA VAL A 64 2.61 -19.62 -1.75
C VAL A 64 2.84 -18.50 -2.78
N LEU A 65 3.37 -17.34 -2.36
CA LEU A 65 3.59 -16.18 -3.23
C LEU A 65 5.07 -16.00 -3.63
N PRO A 66 5.40 -15.90 -4.93
CA PRO A 66 6.75 -15.62 -5.37
C PRO A 66 7.13 -14.16 -5.13
N ILE A 67 8.41 -13.90 -4.87
CA ILE A 67 8.98 -12.56 -4.97
C ILE A 67 9.04 -12.19 -6.46
N ILE A 68 8.39 -11.09 -6.82
CA ILE A 68 8.18 -10.68 -8.21
C ILE A 68 8.88 -9.36 -8.55
N SER A 69 9.13 -9.17 -9.84
CA SER A 69 9.47 -7.88 -10.44
C SER A 69 8.26 -7.25 -11.14
N TYR A 70 8.39 -5.97 -11.53
CA TYR A 70 7.35 -5.24 -12.27
C TYR A 70 6.85 -5.98 -13.53
N GLU A 71 7.74 -6.68 -14.24
CA GLU A 71 7.39 -7.40 -15.47
C GLU A 71 6.35 -8.51 -15.24
N HIS A 72 6.34 -9.12 -14.05
CA HIS A 72 5.37 -10.17 -13.72
C HIS A 72 3.95 -9.62 -13.52
N ILE A 73 3.82 -8.37 -13.07
CA ILE A 73 2.53 -7.71 -12.83
C ILE A 73 2.10 -6.76 -13.94
N LYS A 74 3.02 -6.38 -14.83
CA LYS A 74 2.75 -5.47 -15.94
C LYS A 74 1.52 -5.88 -16.78
N PRO A 75 1.29 -7.18 -17.12
CA PRO A 75 0.10 -7.56 -17.89
C PRO A 75 -1.23 -7.22 -17.19
N TYR A 76 -1.28 -7.32 -15.86
CA TYR A 76 -2.47 -6.96 -15.09
C TYR A 76 -2.64 -5.44 -15.01
N ILE A 77 -1.54 -4.70 -14.85
CA ILE A 77 -1.54 -3.24 -14.86
C ILE A 77 -2.03 -2.72 -16.23
N ASP A 78 -1.54 -3.28 -17.33
CA ASP A 78 -1.94 -2.91 -18.69
C ASP A 78 -3.44 -3.15 -18.93
N ARG A 79 -3.98 -4.26 -18.43
CA ARG A 79 -5.43 -4.58 -18.48
C ARG A 79 -6.26 -3.52 -17.76
N ILE A 80 -5.87 -3.18 -16.53
CA ILE A 80 -6.55 -2.14 -15.74
C ILE A 80 -6.44 -0.77 -16.43
N ALA A 81 -5.25 -0.42 -16.93
CA ALA A 81 -5.03 0.84 -17.65
C ALA A 81 -5.85 0.92 -18.96
N SER A 82 -6.16 -0.22 -19.57
CA SER A 82 -7.03 -0.34 -20.74
C SER A 82 -8.53 -0.28 -20.40
N GLY A 83 -8.89 -0.21 -19.12
CA GLY A 83 -10.25 -0.01 -18.64
C GLY A 83 -10.88 -1.20 -17.92
N GLU A 84 -10.16 -2.31 -17.70
CA GLU A 84 -10.65 -3.38 -16.84
C GLU A 84 -10.70 -2.98 -15.35
N THR A 85 -11.47 -3.72 -14.57
CA THR A 85 -11.65 -3.48 -13.12
C THR A 85 -10.35 -3.64 -12.32
N SER A 86 -10.19 -2.85 -11.26
CA SER A 86 -9.03 -2.94 -10.36
C SER A 86 -8.96 -4.28 -9.63
N SER A 87 -10.09 -4.99 -9.46
CA SER A 87 -10.18 -6.29 -8.75
C SER A 87 -9.29 -7.39 -9.35
N ILE A 88 -8.67 -7.13 -10.49
CA ILE A 88 -7.57 -7.93 -11.02
C ILE A 88 -6.37 -7.97 -10.03
N LEU A 89 -5.98 -6.83 -9.46
CA LEU A 89 -4.83 -6.68 -8.54
C LEU A 89 -5.24 -6.20 -7.15
N LEU A 90 -6.21 -5.29 -7.06
CA LEU A 90 -6.58 -4.56 -5.86
C LEU A 90 -8.09 -4.58 -5.67
N ALA A 91 -8.55 -4.93 -4.47
CA ALA A 91 -9.96 -4.91 -4.13
C ALA A 91 -10.57 -3.50 -4.19
N TYR A 92 -9.76 -2.49 -3.90
CA TYR A 92 -10.17 -1.09 -3.99
C TYR A 92 -9.99 -0.53 -5.39
N ARG A 93 -10.85 0.43 -5.75
CA ARG A 93 -10.80 1.12 -7.03
C ARG A 93 -9.48 1.89 -7.18
N ILE A 94 -8.82 1.71 -8.31
CA ILE A 94 -7.69 2.54 -8.73
C ILE A 94 -8.23 3.87 -9.26
N ILE A 95 -7.77 4.99 -8.70
CA ILE A 95 -8.19 6.34 -9.08
C ILE A 95 -7.22 7.00 -10.06
N GLN A 96 -5.95 6.62 -10.02
CA GLN A 96 -4.92 7.09 -10.94
C GLN A 96 -3.72 6.13 -10.97
N PHE A 97 -2.84 6.32 -11.97
CA PHE A 97 -1.52 5.69 -12.01
C PHE A 97 -0.44 6.75 -11.80
N LEU A 98 0.50 6.46 -10.91
CA LEU A 98 1.72 7.25 -10.77
C LEU A 98 2.77 6.75 -11.77
N LEU A 99 3.50 7.69 -12.35
CA LEU A 99 4.65 7.38 -13.19
C LEU A 99 5.89 7.31 -12.33
N SER A 100 6.49 6.12 -12.24
CA SER A 100 7.79 5.96 -11.59
C SER A 100 8.91 6.52 -12.48
N THR A 101 9.98 7.04 -11.88
CA THR A 101 11.19 7.44 -12.63
C THR A 101 11.92 6.24 -13.27
N GLY A 102 11.71 5.03 -12.73
CA GLY A 102 12.19 3.79 -13.34
C GLY A 102 11.34 3.39 -14.55
N THR A 103 11.99 2.80 -15.55
CA THR A 103 11.35 2.41 -16.82
C THR A 103 11.29 0.89 -17.00
N SER A 104 10.37 0.46 -17.85
CA SER A 104 10.24 -0.90 -18.39
C SER A 104 9.93 -0.78 -19.88
N GLY A 105 10.73 -1.42 -20.73
CA GLY A 105 10.58 -1.29 -22.19
C GLY A 105 10.68 0.15 -22.71
N GLY A 106 11.42 1.02 -22.01
CA GLY A 106 11.57 2.44 -22.36
C GLY A 106 10.41 3.35 -21.92
N GLN A 107 9.37 2.80 -21.29
CA GLN A 107 8.25 3.58 -20.75
C GLN A 107 8.30 3.63 -19.22
N PRO A 108 7.85 4.73 -18.57
CA PRO A 108 7.72 4.79 -17.12
C PRO A 108 6.82 3.67 -16.59
N LYS A 109 7.19 3.09 -15.44
CA LYS A 109 6.34 2.11 -14.76
C LYS A 109 5.10 2.80 -14.19
N LEU A 110 3.94 2.19 -14.39
CA LEU A 110 2.65 2.63 -13.87
C LEU A 110 2.44 1.99 -12.49
N ILE A 111 2.36 2.81 -11.44
CA ILE A 111 2.10 2.34 -10.08
C ILE A 111 0.64 2.68 -9.74
N PRO A 112 -0.22 1.68 -9.47
CA PRO A 112 -1.61 1.93 -9.16
C PRO A 112 -1.75 2.68 -7.83
N MET A 113 -2.66 3.64 -7.78
CA MET A 113 -3.00 4.40 -6.57
C MET A 113 -4.50 4.33 -6.31
N THR A 114 -4.85 3.98 -5.06
CA THR A 114 -6.22 3.97 -4.54
C THR A 114 -6.50 5.30 -3.84
N ALA A 115 -7.77 5.59 -3.55
CA ALA A 115 -8.12 6.78 -2.78
C ALA A 115 -7.48 6.76 -1.38
N GLU A 116 -7.53 5.61 -0.71
CA GLU A 116 -6.93 5.42 0.62
C GLU A 116 -5.41 5.66 0.62
N SER A 117 -4.68 5.13 -0.37
CA SER A 117 -3.23 5.35 -0.42
C SER A 117 -2.86 6.79 -0.83
N PHE A 118 -3.74 7.47 -1.57
CA PHE A 118 -3.60 8.91 -1.81
C PHE A 118 -3.78 9.72 -0.53
N GLU A 119 -4.84 9.46 0.24
CA GLU A 119 -5.10 10.13 1.52
C GLU A 119 -3.96 9.93 2.51
N LYS A 120 -3.50 8.67 2.68
CA LYS A 120 -2.35 8.36 3.54
C LYS A 120 -1.11 9.15 3.13
N ARG A 121 -0.81 9.20 1.83
CA ARG A 121 0.34 9.96 1.31
C ARG A 121 0.21 11.46 1.58
N MET A 122 -1.00 12.02 1.49
CA MET A 122 -1.22 13.43 1.81
C MET A 122 -1.02 13.68 3.31
N SER A 123 -1.48 12.79 4.18
CA SER A 123 -1.23 12.87 5.62
C SER A 123 0.27 12.79 5.94
N ASP A 124 1.01 11.88 5.31
CA ASP A 124 2.46 11.75 5.53
C ASP A 124 3.23 13.03 5.16
N LEU A 125 2.86 13.68 4.05
CA LEU A 125 3.47 14.96 3.63
C LEU A 125 3.18 16.09 4.63
N LEU A 126 1.96 16.14 5.18
CA LEU A 126 1.61 17.12 6.19
C LEU A 126 2.36 16.88 7.51
N LEU A 127 2.66 15.62 7.85
CA LEU A 127 3.49 15.28 9.01
C LEU A 127 4.96 15.64 8.80
N SER A 128 5.52 15.48 7.59
CA SER A 128 6.90 15.91 7.34
C SER A 128 7.08 17.42 7.53
N ASP A 129 6.10 18.21 7.09
CA ASP A 129 6.10 19.67 7.25
C ASP A 129 5.98 20.13 8.72
N LEU A 130 5.58 19.24 9.63
CA LEU A 130 5.47 19.52 11.07
C LEU A 130 6.74 19.15 11.85
N VAL A 131 7.65 18.36 11.25
CA VAL A 131 8.88 17.85 11.89
C VAL A 131 10.13 18.57 11.38
N THR A 132 10.08 19.20 10.20
CA THR A 132 11.10 20.14 9.69
C THR A 132 10.82 21.58 10.05
#